data_AF-A0AAU7DRQ7-F1
#
_entry.id   AF-A0AAU7DRQ7-F1
#
_cell.length_a   1.000
_cell.length_b   1.000
_cell.length_c   1.000
_cell.angle_alpha   90.00
_cell.angle_beta   90.00
_cell.angle_gamma   90.00
#
_symmetry.space_group_name_H-M   'P 1'
#
loop_
_entity.id
_entity.type
_entity.pdbx_description
1 polymer ?
#
loop_
_entity_poly.entity_id
_entity_poly.type
_entity_poly.pdbx_seq_one_letter_code
_entity_poly.pdbx_strand_id
1 'polypeptide(L)'
;MGQQSAREIDEQLRELHGQDLVWVAGGFAERFALPTGIHEHGYGHSPAQARAIIVNDEDLLFEYLSAVIDAQIAYIAGREESEFSAIVDDRWDPPVTLAARLVSISFDAGEHIGQAAYVAGIGGGGFESR
;
A
#
# COMPACT_ATOMS: atom_id res chain seq x y z
N MET A 1 2.93 -5.59 -9.02
CA MET A 1 3.75 -4.97 -7.96
C MET A 1 3.22 -3.60 -7.57
N GLY A 2 3.05 -2.62 -8.46
CA GLY A 2 2.47 -1.31 -8.07
C GLY A 2 1.06 -1.40 -7.44
N GLN A 3 0.18 -2.25 -7.98
CA GLN A 3 -1.11 -2.55 -7.35
C GLN A 3 -0.97 -3.22 -5.97
N GLN A 4 0.07 -4.01 -5.75
CA GLN A 4 0.28 -4.70 -4.47
C GLN A 4 0.73 -3.75 -3.38
N SER A 5 1.60 -2.77 -3.69
CA SER A 5 1.97 -1.69 -2.77
C SER A 5 0.74 -0.87 -2.34
N ALA A 6 -0.14 -0.50 -3.28
CA ALA A 6 -1.34 0.26 -2.93
C ALA A 6 -2.31 -0.55 -2.05
N ARG A 7 -2.48 -1.86 -2.31
CA ARG A 7 -3.34 -2.73 -1.50
C ARG A 7 -2.78 -2.96 -0.08
N GLU A 8 -1.47 -3.05 0.06
CA GLU A 8 -0.80 -3.21 1.36
C GLU A 8 -0.98 -1.96 2.23
N ILE A 9 -0.70 -0.77 1.69
CA ILE A 9 -0.93 0.49 2.42
C ILE A 9 -2.40 0.60 2.84
N ASP A 10 -3.34 0.34 1.93
CA ASP A 10 -4.78 0.48 2.16
C ASP A 10 -5.27 -0.44 3.29
N GLU A 11 -4.86 -1.72 3.30
CA GLU A 11 -5.22 -2.65 4.38
C GLU A 11 -4.61 -2.27 5.72
N GLN A 12 -3.32 -1.92 5.76
CA GLN A 12 -2.70 -1.54 7.02
C GLN A 12 -3.26 -0.21 7.56
N LEU A 13 -3.61 0.73 6.67
CA LEU A 13 -4.22 1.99 7.07
C LEU A 13 -5.65 1.77 7.61
N ARG A 14 -6.44 0.90 6.96
CA ARG A 14 -7.75 0.43 7.45
C ARG A 14 -7.67 -0.14 8.87
N GLU A 15 -6.65 -0.95 9.16
CA GLU A 15 -6.45 -1.49 10.51
C GLU A 15 -6.17 -0.40 11.56
N LEU A 16 -5.52 0.70 11.17
CA LEU A 16 -5.18 1.80 12.07
C LEU A 16 -6.36 2.73 12.38
N HIS A 17 -7.17 3.09 11.39
CA HIS A 17 -8.28 4.05 11.57
C HIS A 17 -9.67 3.42 11.58
N GLY A 18 -9.81 2.14 11.24
CA GLY A 18 -11.09 1.41 11.26
C GLY A 18 -12.15 1.92 10.27
N GLN A 19 -11.75 2.66 9.23
CA GLN A 19 -12.64 3.10 8.14
C GLN A 19 -12.51 2.11 6.98
N ASP A 20 -13.42 2.17 6.01
CA ASP A 20 -13.38 1.29 4.84
C ASP A 20 -12.13 1.51 3.97
N LEU A 21 -11.75 0.47 3.23
CA LEU A 21 -10.67 0.52 2.25
C LEU A 21 -10.97 1.56 1.18
N VAL A 22 -9.95 2.32 0.77
CA VAL A 22 -9.98 3.15 -0.44
C VAL A 22 -10.35 2.28 -1.65
N TRP A 23 -9.89 1.03 -1.67
CA TRP A 23 -10.24 0.01 -2.67
C TRP A 23 -11.74 -0.13 -2.92
N VAL A 24 -12.54 -0.10 -1.85
CA VAL A 24 -13.99 -0.28 -1.91
C VAL A 24 -14.68 1.07 -2.00
N ALA A 25 -14.36 1.98 -1.09
CA ALA A 25 -15.00 3.30 -1.00
C ALA A 25 -14.77 4.16 -2.25
N GLY A 26 -13.61 4.02 -2.90
CA GLY A 26 -13.26 4.68 -4.15
C GLY A 26 -13.71 3.93 -5.41
N GLY A 27 -14.39 2.78 -5.28
CA GLY A 27 -14.89 2.00 -6.42
C GLY A 27 -13.80 1.27 -7.23
N PHE A 28 -12.56 1.23 -6.74
CA PHE A 28 -11.44 0.58 -7.44
C PHE A 28 -11.65 -0.93 -7.58
N ALA A 29 -12.25 -1.60 -6.59
CA ALA A 29 -12.59 -3.02 -6.66
C ALA A 29 -13.37 -3.39 -7.93
N GLU A 30 -14.37 -2.58 -8.27
CA GLU A 30 -15.19 -2.79 -9.46
C GLU A 30 -14.46 -2.41 -10.74
N ARG A 31 -13.71 -1.30 -10.72
CA ARG A 31 -12.98 -0.78 -11.89
C ARG A 31 -11.82 -1.68 -12.31
N PHE A 32 -11.09 -2.24 -11.36
CA PHE A 32 -10.03 -3.21 -11.64
C PHE A 32 -10.57 -4.60 -11.99
N ALA A 33 -11.73 -4.98 -11.43
CA ALA A 33 -12.41 -6.26 -11.67
C ALA A 33 -11.49 -7.50 -11.53
N LEU A 34 -10.53 -7.45 -10.61
CA LEU A 34 -9.56 -8.53 -10.39
C LEU A 34 -10.23 -9.73 -9.71
N PRO A 35 -9.77 -10.96 -10.00
CA PRO A 35 -10.30 -12.19 -9.39
C PRO A 35 -9.73 -12.42 -7.98
N THR A 36 -9.77 -11.40 -7.13
CA THR A 36 -9.19 -11.39 -5.77
C THR A 36 -10.22 -10.98 -4.75
N GLY A 37 -10.12 -11.48 -3.52
CA GLY A 37 -10.96 -11.04 -2.42
C GLY A 37 -10.80 -9.56 -2.09
N ILE A 38 -11.82 -8.96 -1.47
CA ILE A 38 -11.81 -7.54 -1.03
C ILE A 38 -10.66 -7.24 -0.06
N HIS A 39 -10.25 -8.22 0.73
CA HIS A 39 -9.14 -8.09 1.68
C HIS A 39 -7.84 -8.76 1.20
N GLU A 40 -7.82 -9.21 -0.04
CA GLU A 40 -6.64 -9.85 -0.62
C GLU A 40 -5.67 -8.76 -1.09
N HIS A 41 -4.50 -8.73 -0.48
CA HIS A 41 -3.43 -7.75 -0.73
C HIS A 41 -2.14 -8.43 -1.23
N GLY A 42 -2.22 -9.69 -1.66
CA GLY A 42 -1.11 -10.40 -2.32
C GLY A 42 -0.18 -11.20 -1.41
N TYR A 43 -0.25 -11.01 -0.07
CA TYR A 43 0.52 -11.83 0.86
C TYR A 43 0.05 -13.30 0.82
N GLY A 44 1.00 -14.24 0.78
CA GLY A 44 0.70 -15.67 0.71
C GLY A 44 0.29 -16.18 -0.68
N HIS A 45 0.34 -15.34 -1.73
CA HIS A 45 0.05 -15.79 -3.10
C HIS A 45 1.05 -16.83 -3.57
N SER A 46 0.55 -17.91 -4.17
CA SER A 46 1.36 -18.78 -5.01
C SER A 46 1.81 -18.03 -6.29
N PRO A 47 2.87 -18.50 -6.98
CA PRO A 47 3.27 -17.92 -8.25
C PRO A 47 2.16 -17.91 -9.31
N ALA A 48 1.22 -18.87 -9.27
CA ALA A 48 0.08 -18.91 -10.19
C ALA A 48 -0.94 -17.80 -9.88
N GLN A 49 -1.26 -17.57 -8.60
CA GLN A 49 -2.13 -16.48 -8.17
C GLN A 49 -1.51 -15.12 -8.50
N ALA A 50 -0.22 -14.94 -8.24
CA ALA A 50 0.48 -13.70 -8.57
C ALA A 50 0.43 -13.37 -10.07
N ARG A 51 0.57 -14.39 -10.94
CA ARG A 51 0.48 -14.21 -12.40
C ARG A 51 -0.95 -13.96 -12.92
N ALA A 52 -1.97 -14.29 -12.13
CA ALA A 52 -3.36 -14.02 -12.50
C ALA A 52 -3.74 -12.54 -12.33
N ILE A 53 -2.93 -11.77 -11.60
CA ILE A 53 -3.13 -10.33 -11.41
C ILE A 53 -2.59 -9.60 -12.62
N ILE A 54 -3.49 -9.24 -13.54
CA ILE A 54 -3.16 -8.51 -14.75
C ILE A 54 -3.95 -7.19 -14.72
N VAL A 55 -3.22 -6.08 -14.68
CA VAL A 55 -3.76 -4.73 -14.81
C VAL A 55 -3.33 -4.21 -16.16
N ASN A 56 -4.30 -3.86 -17.01
CA ASN A 56 -4.05 -3.33 -18.35
C ASN A 56 -4.19 -1.79 -18.44
N ASP A 57 -4.74 -1.18 -17.40
CA ASP A 57 -4.95 0.26 -17.29
C ASP A 57 -3.94 0.82 -16.30
N GLU A 58 -2.87 1.42 -16.82
CA GLU A 58 -1.80 2.01 -16.02
C GLU A 58 -2.28 3.28 -15.29
N ASP A 59 -3.14 4.07 -15.91
CA ASP A 59 -3.69 5.29 -15.31
C ASP A 59 -4.53 4.94 -14.08
N LEU A 60 -5.34 3.88 -14.16
CA LEU A 60 -6.11 3.36 -13.02
C LEU A 60 -5.19 2.89 -11.87
N LEU A 61 -4.03 2.31 -12.19
CA LEU A 61 -3.03 1.91 -11.20
C LEU A 61 -2.46 3.12 -10.47
N PHE A 62 -2.08 4.16 -11.20
CA PHE A 62 -1.57 5.39 -10.60
C PHE A 62 -2.65 6.13 -9.81
N GLU A 63 -3.88 6.18 -10.33
CA GLU A 63 -5.01 6.80 -9.64
C GLU A 63 -5.26 6.14 -8.28
N TYR A 64 -5.27 4.80 -8.23
CA TYR A 64 -5.45 4.08 -6.97
C TYR A 64 -4.29 4.30 -6.00
N LEU A 65 -3.05 4.23 -6.49
CA LEU A 65 -1.86 4.48 -5.67
C LEU A 65 -1.88 5.90 -5.07
N SER A 66 -2.22 6.91 -5.88
CA SER A 66 -2.36 8.29 -5.41
C SER A 66 -3.46 8.43 -4.37
N ALA A 67 -4.63 7.84 -4.59
CA ALA A 67 -5.73 7.92 -3.63
C ALA A 67 -5.37 7.30 -2.26
N VAL A 68 -4.63 6.19 -2.25
CA VAL A 68 -4.18 5.54 -1.01
C VAL A 68 -3.09 6.36 -0.31
N ILE A 69 -2.14 6.93 -1.06
CA ILE A 69 -1.12 7.83 -0.50
C ILE A 69 -1.77 9.08 0.09
N ASP A 70 -2.75 9.68 -0.58
CA ASP A 70 -3.48 10.85 -0.09
C ASP A 70 -4.24 10.53 1.21
N ALA A 71 -4.85 9.33 1.30
CA ALA A 71 -5.48 8.86 2.53
C ALA A 71 -4.46 8.70 3.68
N GLN A 72 -3.27 8.14 3.39
CA GLN A 72 -2.20 8.00 4.38
C GLN A 72 -1.69 9.37 4.85
N ILE A 73 -1.48 10.31 3.93
CA ILE A 73 -1.06 11.69 4.24
C ILE A 73 -2.12 12.38 5.11
N ALA A 74 -3.39 12.28 4.74
CA ALA A 74 -4.49 12.85 5.52
C ALA A 74 -4.57 12.25 6.93
N TYR A 75 -4.38 10.92 7.05
CA TYR A 75 -4.34 10.23 8.34
C TYR A 75 -3.18 10.73 9.22
N ILE A 76 -2.00 10.96 8.66
CA ILE A 76 -0.84 11.50 9.40
C ILE A 76 -1.07 12.96 9.79
N ALA A 77 -1.55 13.78 8.86
CA ALA A 77 -1.74 15.22 9.06
C ALA A 77 -2.85 15.56 10.08
N GLY A 78 -3.82 14.65 10.26
CA GLY A 78 -4.91 14.82 11.22
C GLY A 78 -4.59 14.46 12.66
N ARG A 79 -3.32 14.16 13.00
CA ARG A 79 -2.93 13.62 14.32
C ARG A 79 -1.99 14.55 15.08
N GLU A 80 -2.11 14.49 16.40
CA GLU A 80 -1.20 15.16 17.32
C GLU A 80 0.09 14.35 17.48
N GLU A 81 1.23 15.03 17.69
CA GLU A 81 2.55 14.39 17.81
C GLU A 81 2.57 13.29 18.89
N SER A 82 1.89 13.52 20.01
CA SER A 82 1.82 12.58 21.13
C SER A 82 1.17 11.24 20.77
N GLU A 83 0.29 11.22 19.77
CA GLU A 83 -0.42 10.01 19.38
C GLU A 83 0.48 8.99 18.67
N PHE A 84 1.59 9.43 18.08
CA PHE A 84 2.50 8.54 17.34
C PHE A 84 3.25 7.54 18.24
N SER A 85 3.24 7.77 19.56
CA SER A 85 3.83 6.87 20.56
C SER A 85 2.87 5.78 21.04
N ALA A 86 1.60 5.79 20.58
CA ALA A 86 0.64 4.74 20.92
C ALA A 86 1.11 3.37 20.42
N ILE A 87 0.96 2.34 21.24
CA ILE A 87 1.23 0.95 20.84
C ILE A 87 0.06 0.45 19.98
N VAL A 88 0.38 -0.02 18.77
CA VAL A 88 -0.60 -0.56 17.82
C VAL A 88 -0.46 -2.08 17.61
N ASP A 89 0.67 -2.67 18.02
CA ASP A 89 0.86 -4.12 18.03
C ASP A 89 1.79 -4.53 19.17
N ASP A 90 1.24 -5.20 20.18
CA ASP A 90 1.95 -5.65 21.39
C ASP A 90 2.56 -7.05 21.26
N ARG A 91 2.41 -7.69 20.09
CA ARG A 91 2.92 -9.05 19.82
C ARG A 91 4.41 -9.07 19.43
N TRP A 92 5.04 -7.90 19.30
CA TRP A 92 6.45 -7.72 18.94
C TRP A 92 7.28 -7.25 20.13
N ASP A 93 8.59 -7.50 20.10
CA ASP A 93 9.56 -7.01 21.08
C ASP A 93 10.71 -6.25 20.37
N PRO A 94 10.78 -4.90 20.47
CA PRO A 94 9.85 -4.04 21.21
C PRO A 94 8.46 -3.96 20.56
N PRO A 95 7.40 -3.61 21.33
CA PRO A 95 6.06 -3.37 20.79
C PRO A 95 6.07 -2.31 19.69
N VAL A 96 5.22 -2.50 18.68
CA VAL A 96 5.14 -1.59 17.54
C VAL A 96 4.34 -0.35 17.91
N THR A 97 4.96 0.82 17.80
CA THR A 97 4.28 2.10 17.92
C THR A 97 3.59 2.49 16.62
N LEU A 98 2.64 3.42 16.68
CA LEU A 98 2.00 3.96 15.49
C LEU A 98 3.02 4.58 14.53
N ALA A 99 4.01 5.34 15.03
CA ALA A 99 5.10 5.85 14.21
C ALA A 99 5.85 4.73 13.49
N ALA A 100 6.26 3.69 14.23
CA ALA A 100 6.99 2.56 13.65
C ALA A 100 6.17 1.85 12.58
N ARG A 101 4.86 1.67 12.80
CA ARG A 101 3.95 1.07 11.82
C ARG A 101 3.85 1.92 10.55
N LEU A 102 3.65 3.23 10.66
CA LEU A 102 3.53 4.12 9.51
C LEU A 102 4.82 4.18 8.69
N VAL A 103 5.99 4.23 9.35
CA VAL A 103 7.29 4.13 8.66
C VAL A 103 7.43 2.79 7.95
N SER A 104 7.03 1.69 8.60
CA SER A 104 7.09 0.35 8.01
C SER A 104 6.25 0.22 6.75
N ILE A 105 5.02 0.71 6.77
CA ILE A 105 4.11 0.71 5.60
C ILE A 105 4.76 1.46 4.42
N SER A 106 5.25 2.68 4.67
CA SER A 106 5.87 3.48 3.61
C SER A 106 7.15 2.86 3.06
N PHE A 107 7.93 2.19 3.90
CA PHE A 107 9.16 1.52 3.48
C PHE A 107 8.87 0.28 2.62
N ASP A 108 7.93 -0.57 3.03
CA ASP A 108 7.51 -1.76 2.28
C ASP A 108 6.97 -1.38 0.89
N ALA A 109 6.11 -0.36 0.83
CA ALA A 109 5.63 0.18 -0.44
C ALA A 109 6.78 0.63 -1.36
N GLY A 110 7.79 1.30 -0.81
CA GLY A 110 9.00 1.72 -1.53
C GLY A 110 9.84 0.55 -2.04
N GLU A 111 10.03 -0.50 -1.22
CA GLU A 111 10.74 -1.72 -1.62
C GLU A 111 10.03 -2.41 -2.79
N HIS A 112 8.70 -2.53 -2.73
CA HIS A 112 7.91 -3.12 -3.80
C HIS A 112 7.93 -2.30 -5.10
N ILE A 113 7.95 -0.96 -5.02
CA ILE A 113 8.15 -0.10 -6.19
C ILE A 113 9.55 -0.31 -6.78
N GLY A 114 10.59 -0.41 -5.93
CA GLY A 114 11.95 -0.72 -6.35
C GLY A 114 12.06 -2.06 -7.07
N GLN A 115 11.41 -3.11 -6.55
CA GLN A 115 11.32 -4.43 -7.18
C GLN A 115 10.58 -4.35 -8.53
N ALA A 116 9.50 -3.58 -8.61
CA ALA A 116 8.77 -3.34 -9.84
C ALA A 116 9.66 -2.70 -10.90
N ALA A 117 10.39 -1.63 -10.53
CA ALA A 117 11.32 -0.94 -11.41
C ALA A 117 12.48 -1.84 -11.85
N TYR A 118 13.00 -2.68 -10.95
CA TYR A 118 14.04 -3.66 -11.25
C TYR A 118 13.57 -4.71 -12.26
N VAL A 119 12.38 -5.29 -12.07
CA VAL A 119 11.79 -6.28 -12.99
C VAL A 119 11.40 -5.65 -14.33
N ALA A 120 10.89 -4.41 -14.31
CA ALA A 120 10.65 -3.61 -15.52
C ALA A 120 11.96 -3.18 -16.20
N GLY A 121 13.10 -3.37 -15.55
CA GLY A 121 14.42 -3.33 -16.15
C GLY A 121 15.09 -1.96 -16.23
N ILE A 122 14.77 -0.99 -15.37
CA ILE A 122 15.41 0.35 -15.28
C ILE A 122 15.90 0.89 -16.65
N GLY A 123 15.03 1.68 -17.32
CA GLY A 123 15.38 2.62 -18.40
C GLY A 123 15.72 4.04 -17.90
N GLY A 124 16.36 4.86 -18.75
CA GLY A 124 17.48 5.77 -18.44
C GLY A 124 17.29 7.08 -17.63
N GLY A 125 16.63 7.06 -16.48
CA GLY A 125 16.63 8.22 -15.55
C GLY A 125 16.39 7.88 -14.08
N GLY A 126 16.55 6.60 -13.71
CA GLY A 126 15.87 5.97 -12.58
C GLY A 126 16.05 6.57 -11.17
N PHE A 127 16.99 7.49 -10.94
CA PHE A 127 17.17 8.17 -9.64
C PHE A 127 17.83 9.55 -9.75
N GLU A 128 17.69 10.27 -10.88
CA GLU A 128 18.28 11.61 -10.98
C GLU A 128 17.40 12.66 -10.27
N SER A 129 17.89 13.16 -9.14
CA SER A 129 17.45 14.42 -8.55
C SER A 129 17.81 15.58 -9.49
N ARG A 130 16.84 16.44 -9.81
CA ARG A 130 17.15 17.81 -10.25
C ARG A 130 17.48 18.69 -9.06
#